data_AF-A0A1H7NBS6-F1
#
_entry.id   AF-A0A1H7NBS6-F1
#
_cell.length_a   1.000
_cell.length_b   1.000
_cell.length_c   1.000
_cell.angle_alpha   90.00
_cell.angle_beta   90.00
_cell.angle_gamma   90.00
#
_symmetry.space_group_name_H-M   'P 1'
#
loop_
_entity.id
_entity.type
_entity.pdbx_description
1 polymer ?
#
loop_
_entity_poly.entity_id
_entity_poly.type
_entity_poly.pdbx_seq_one_letter_code
_entity_poly.pdbx_strand_id
1 'polypeptide(L)'
;MSRRLLSLVALTVLSGSLGFGCGGEDDPAPTPPAENKSPTLTGPTAQSSQVSSGVAVTLSVTASDPEGDTLTHAWEQTSPASPAGTFSSTTAANPTWTAPTVTASTAFTLRVTVSDGNGGSVQGTVTITVAPVVAENLPPEVAATITAPSALKAGATGTLSITATDPEGDPLTYTWAQKAPSTQGTFVGGTTGTSAQWFSPQVGTETSFTLEVSVSDGKAAPVVRTVTVPVTVPAYSDVQSVWSTNGLCTGCHGTAGGLSLAQGSSYAALVNVNNNNAACNTLKRVLPSDPDNSALVRKLEGTTCGNRMPRGANAAHFDNNPGQLILIRSWILGGALNN
;
A
#
# COMPACT_ATOMS: atom_id res chain seq x y z
N MET A 1 -52.13 -28.73 -36.36
CA MET A 1 -52.68 -30.01 -36.88
C MET A 1 -52.30 -30.08 -38.35
N SER A 2 -51.48 -31.05 -38.78
CA SER A 2 -51.89 -32.33 -39.42
C SER A 2 -52.66 -32.10 -40.74
N ARG A 3 -52.29 -32.62 -41.93
CA ARG A 3 -51.52 -33.83 -42.26
C ARG A 3 -50.76 -33.71 -43.61
N ARG A 4 -49.74 -34.55 -43.81
CA ARG A 4 -49.28 -34.99 -45.15
C ARG A 4 -50.22 -36.06 -45.70
N LEU A 5 -50.43 -36.11 -47.01
CA LEU A 5 -50.83 -37.33 -47.73
C LEU A 5 -50.16 -37.37 -49.11
N LEU A 6 -49.47 -38.47 -49.41
CA LEU A 6 -49.20 -38.93 -50.78
C LEU A 6 -50.41 -39.75 -51.25
N SER A 7 -50.70 -39.73 -52.55
CA SER A 7 -51.12 -40.95 -53.24
C SER A 7 -50.79 -40.87 -54.73
N LEU A 8 -50.39 -42.01 -55.29
CA LEU A 8 -49.92 -42.20 -56.66
C LEU A 8 -50.93 -43.12 -57.38
N VAL A 9 -51.38 -42.76 -58.58
CA VAL A 9 -52.09 -43.68 -59.49
C VAL A 9 -51.65 -43.40 -60.92
N ALA A 10 -51.45 -44.46 -61.70
CA ALA A 10 -51.01 -44.42 -63.09
C ALA A 10 -52.09 -44.93 -64.06
N LEU A 11 -51.81 -44.78 -65.36
CA LEU A 11 -51.93 -45.81 -66.43
C LEU A 11 -52.71 -45.39 -67.72
N THR A 12 -51.92 -45.03 -68.74
CA THR A 12 -52.04 -45.28 -70.21
C THR A 12 -53.35 -45.16 -71.00
N VAL A 13 -53.33 -44.32 -72.06
CA VAL A 13 -53.91 -44.52 -73.43
C VAL A 13 -53.07 -43.70 -74.44
N LEU A 14 -53.08 -43.87 -75.77
CA LEU A 14 -52.51 -44.96 -76.59
C LEU A 14 -52.30 -44.51 -78.07
N SER A 15 -51.24 -44.98 -78.74
CA SER A 15 -51.03 -45.06 -80.23
C SER A 15 -50.98 -43.80 -81.13
N GLY A 16 -50.03 -43.81 -82.08
CA GLY A 16 -49.94 -42.91 -83.25
C GLY A 16 -48.55 -42.98 -83.91
N SER A 17 -48.44 -43.49 -85.14
CA SER A 17 -47.16 -43.82 -85.80
C SER A 17 -47.04 -43.24 -87.22
N LEU A 18 -45.81 -43.29 -87.80
CA LEU A 18 -45.35 -42.73 -89.09
C LEU A 18 -45.03 -41.22 -89.02
N GLY A 19 -43.99 -40.67 -89.66
CA GLY A 19 -42.90 -41.27 -90.47
C GLY A 19 -42.25 -40.20 -91.38
N PHE A 20 -40.97 -40.38 -91.73
CA PHE A 20 -40.09 -39.46 -92.50
C PHE A 20 -39.58 -38.22 -91.76
N GLY A 21 -38.24 -38.05 -91.80
CA GLY A 21 -37.55 -36.87 -91.31
C GLY A 21 -36.82 -36.12 -92.42
N CYS A 22 -36.36 -34.92 -92.09
CA CYS A 22 -35.24 -34.22 -92.73
C CYS A 22 -34.37 -33.68 -91.59
N GLY A 23 -33.05 -33.80 -91.71
CA GLY A 23 -32.14 -33.45 -90.62
C GLY A 23 -32.11 -31.94 -90.36
N GLY A 24 -32.53 -31.54 -89.17
CA GLY A 24 -31.89 -30.45 -88.44
C GLY A 24 -31.02 -31.08 -87.37
N GLU A 25 -29.80 -30.61 -87.20
CA GLU A 25 -29.04 -30.90 -85.98
C GLU A 25 -29.74 -30.14 -84.85
N ASP A 26 -30.38 -30.86 -83.93
CA ASP A 26 -30.95 -30.29 -82.71
C ASP A 26 -29.78 -29.76 -81.86
N ASP A 27 -29.40 -28.51 -82.10
CA ASP A 27 -28.50 -27.75 -81.24
C ASP A 27 -29.10 -27.79 -79.83
N PRO A 28 -28.43 -28.43 -78.84
CA PRO A 28 -29.04 -28.67 -77.55
C PRO A 28 -29.40 -27.33 -76.93
N ALA A 29 -30.69 -27.16 -76.61
CA ALA A 29 -31.21 -25.94 -76.02
C ALA A 29 -30.28 -25.48 -74.89
N PRO A 30 -29.78 -24.22 -74.91
CA PRO A 30 -28.69 -23.79 -74.05
C PRO A 30 -29.07 -24.10 -72.60
N THR A 31 -28.24 -24.91 -71.94
CA THR A 31 -28.45 -25.28 -70.55
C THR A 31 -28.63 -24.01 -69.73
N PRO A 32 -29.67 -23.91 -68.88
CA PRO A 32 -29.86 -22.74 -68.03
C PRO A 32 -28.55 -22.43 -67.28
N PRO A 33 -28.16 -21.14 -67.15
CA PRO A 33 -27.00 -20.78 -66.34
C PRO A 33 -27.11 -21.44 -64.97
N ALA A 34 -26.00 -22.02 -64.49
CA ALA A 34 -25.99 -22.64 -63.18
C ALA A 34 -26.39 -21.61 -62.11
N GLU A 35 -27.25 -22.02 -61.17
CA GLU A 35 -27.64 -21.16 -60.06
C GLU A 35 -26.42 -20.91 -59.15
N ASN A 36 -26.14 -19.64 -58.90
CA ASN A 36 -25.06 -19.19 -58.02
C ASN A 36 -25.30 -19.69 -56.58
N LYS A 37 -24.24 -20.16 -55.89
CA LYS A 37 -24.34 -20.67 -54.52
C LYS A 37 -23.58 -19.77 -53.56
N SER A 38 -24.13 -19.58 -52.36
CA SER A 38 -23.41 -18.87 -51.29
C SER A 38 -22.03 -19.49 -51.02
N PRO A 39 -21.02 -18.65 -50.72
CA PRO A 39 -19.71 -19.12 -50.28
C PRO A 39 -19.79 -20.01 -49.04
N THR A 40 -18.84 -20.93 -48.93
CA THR A 40 -18.63 -21.77 -47.75
C THR A 40 -17.64 -21.10 -46.79
N LEU A 41 -17.87 -21.22 -45.47
CA LEU A 41 -17.07 -20.54 -44.44
C LEU A 41 -16.51 -21.54 -43.42
N THR A 42 -15.21 -21.42 -43.12
CA THR A 42 -14.55 -22.08 -41.99
C THR A 42 -14.00 -21.02 -41.05
N GLY A 43 -14.47 -21.03 -39.79
CA GLY A 43 -14.26 -19.94 -38.83
C GLY A 43 -15.46 -18.98 -38.78
N PRO A 44 -15.26 -17.72 -38.35
CA PRO A 44 -13.99 -17.12 -37.94
C PRO A 44 -13.44 -17.70 -36.64
N THR A 45 -12.13 -17.59 -36.47
CA THR A 45 -11.41 -17.89 -35.23
C THR A 45 -10.57 -16.69 -34.80
N ALA A 46 -10.10 -16.71 -33.57
CA ALA A 46 -9.22 -15.69 -33.00
C ALA A 46 -7.99 -16.38 -32.39
N GLN A 47 -6.82 -15.74 -32.52
CA GLN A 47 -5.56 -16.24 -31.95
C GLN A 47 -5.63 -16.43 -30.42
N SER A 48 -6.44 -15.63 -29.73
CA SER A 48 -6.83 -15.84 -28.35
C SER A 48 -8.31 -15.49 -28.15
N SER A 49 -8.99 -16.27 -27.32
CA SER A 49 -10.36 -15.97 -26.85
C SER A 49 -10.39 -15.09 -25.59
N GLN A 50 -9.21 -14.77 -25.00
CA GLN A 50 -9.10 -13.87 -23.85
C GLN A 50 -7.85 -12.98 -23.97
N VAL A 51 -8.03 -11.67 -23.75
CA VAL A 51 -6.92 -10.67 -23.73
C VAL A 51 -7.20 -9.55 -22.73
N SER A 52 -6.19 -8.73 -22.44
CA SER A 52 -6.38 -7.46 -21.72
C SER A 52 -6.78 -6.33 -22.67
N SER A 53 -7.33 -5.25 -22.11
CA SER A 53 -7.61 -3.99 -22.82
C SER A 53 -6.40 -3.50 -23.63
N GLY A 54 -6.62 -3.01 -24.85
CA GLY A 54 -5.57 -2.49 -25.73
C GLY A 54 -4.72 -3.54 -26.47
N VAL A 55 -4.88 -4.84 -26.17
CA VAL A 55 -4.16 -5.92 -26.86
C VAL A 55 -4.79 -6.20 -28.24
N ALA A 56 -3.97 -6.37 -29.26
CA ALA A 56 -4.39 -6.78 -30.60
C ALA A 56 -4.46 -8.31 -30.71
N VAL A 57 -5.53 -8.81 -31.32
CA VAL A 57 -5.77 -10.23 -31.61
C VAL A 57 -5.89 -10.45 -33.11
N THR A 58 -5.08 -11.35 -33.66
CA THR A 58 -5.23 -11.81 -35.05
C THR A 58 -6.52 -12.62 -35.17
N LEU A 59 -7.37 -12.26 -36.14
CA LEU A 59 -8.54 -13.01 -36.53
C LEU A 59 -8.20 -13.86 -37.76
N SER A 60 -8.86 -14.99 -37.93
CA SER A 60 -8.66 -15.83 -39.10
C SER A 60 -9.95 -16.42 -39.62
N VAL A 61 -10.13 -16.37 -40.93
CA VAL A 61 -11.27 -16.99 -41.61
C VAL A 61 -10.81 -17.55 -42.95
N THR A 62 -11.34 -18.70 -43.32
CA THR A 62 -11.14 -19.29 -44.64
C THR A 62 -12.50 -19.42 -45.31
N ALA A 63 -12.62 -18.91 -46.52
CA ALA A 63 -13.83 -19.01 -47.32
C ALA A 63 -13.51 -19.56 -48.72
N SER A 64 -14.45 -20.29 -49.29
CA SER A 64 -14.32 -20.85 -50.65
C SER A 64 -15.67 -20.80 -51.36
N ASP A 65 -15.61 -20.36 -52.61
CA ASP A 65 -16.76 -20.26 -53.48
C ASP A 65 -16.88 -21.50 -54.39
N PRO A 66 -18.07 -22.11 -54.59
CA PRO A 66 -18.20 -23.30 -55.44
C PRO A 66 -18.05 -23.01 -56.94
N GLU A 67 -18.38 -21.80 -57.37
CA GLU A 67 -18.29 -21.33 -58.76
C GLU A 67 -16.92 -20.68 -59.05
N GLY A 68 -16.18 -20.30 -58.00
CA GLY A 68 -14.84 -19.72 -58.06
C GLY A 68 -14.82 -18.19 -57.99
N ASP A 69 -15.92 -17.58 -57.54
CA ASP A 69 -16.07 -16.13 -57.50
C ASP A 69 -15.13 -15.42 -56.50
N THR A 70 -14.90 -14.12 -56.75
CA THR A 70 -13.99 -13.30 -55.94
C THR A 70 -14.66 -12.85 -54.65
N LEU A 71 -14.19 -13.39 -53.52
CA LEU A 71 -14.81 -13.15 -52.22
C LEU A 71 -14.42 -11.81 -51.58
N THR A 72 -15.44 -11.07 -51.16
CA THR A 72 -15.32 -9.86 -50.34
C THR A 72 -15.62 -10.14 -48.87
N HIS A 73 -14.97 -9.42 -47.96
CA HIS A 73 -15.15 -9.59 -46.51
C HIS A 73 -15.64 -8.26 -45.89
N ALA A 74 -16.48 -8.35 -44.86
CA ALA A 74 -16.90 -7.22 -44.05
C ALA A 74 -16.93 -7.62 -42.56
N TRP A 75 -15.99 -7.09 -41.79
CA TRP A 75 -15.87 -7.28 -40.34
C TRP A 75 -16.51 -6.15 -39.55
N GLU A 76 -17.20 -6.51 -38.48
CA GLU A 76 -17.84 -5.58 -37.55
C GLU A 76 -17.84 -6.12 -36.11
N GLN A 77 -17.97 -5.21 -35.13
CA GLN A 77 -18.25 -5.56 -33.74
C GLN A 77 -19.76 -5.46 -33.51
N THR A 78 -20.39 -6.59 -33.15
CA THR A 78 -21.87 -6.67 -33.02
C THR A 78 -22.36 -6.47 -31.59
N SER A 79 -21.55 -6.83 -30.58
CA SER A 79 -21.90 -6.67 -29.17
C SER A 79 -20.64 -6.64 -28.29
N PRO A 80 -20.58 -5.80 -27.23
CA PRO A 80 -21.40 -4.60 -27.06
C PRO A 80 -21.15 -3.60 -28.21
N ALA A 81 -22.05 -2.62 -28.41
CA ALA A 81 -21.82 -1.57 -29.42
C ALA A 81 -20.79 -0.51 -28.96
N SER A 82 -20.61 -0.36 -27.65
CA SER A 82 -19.63 0.54 -27.03
C SER A 82 -19.15 -0.06 -25.69
N PRO A 83 -17.85 0.06 -25.34
CA PRO A 83 -16.78 0.66 -26.14
C PRO A 83 -16.46 -0.18 -27.38
N ALA A 84 -15.94 0.45 -28.44
CA ALA A 84 -15.64 -0.22 -29.71
C ALA A 84 -14.14 -0.51 -29.84
N GLY A 85 -13.78 -1.76 -30.13
CA GLY A 85 -12.44 -2.11 -30.57
C GLY A 85 -12.20 -1.69 -32.03
N THR A 86 -10.95 -1.77 -32.48
CA THR A 86 -10.54 -1.31 -33.82
C THR A 86 -9.97 -2.44 -34.66
N PHE A 87 -10.48 -2.61 -35.88
CA PHE A 87 -9.92 -3.53 -36.87
C PHE A 87 -8.80 -2.82 -37.66
N SER A 88 -7.68 -3.51 -37.93
CA SER A 88 -6.64 -2.99 -38.84
C SER A 88 -7.09 -2.92 -40.31
N SER A 89 -8.05 -3.77 -40.68
CA SER A 89 -8.87 -3.63 -41.88
C SER A 89 -10.21 -4.32 -41.63
N THR A 90 -11.32 -3.70 -42.04
CA THR A 90 -12.64 -4.33 -42.01
C THR A 90 -12.89 -5.24 -43.23
N THR A 91 -11.99 -5.25 -44.24
CA THR A 91 -12.19 -5.96 -45.51
C THR A 91 -11.13 -7.02 -45.82
N ALA A 92 -10.10 -7.16 -44.98
CA ALA A 92 -9.15 -8.25 -45.08
C ALA A 92 -9.78 -9.57 -44.59
N ALA A 93 -9.32 -10.71 -45.13
CA ALA A 93 -9.72 -12.03 -44.62
C ALA A 93 -9.22 -12.25 -43.18
N ASN A 94 -7.95 -11.93 -42.91
CA ASN A 94 -7.30 -12.17 -41.61
C ASN A 94 -6.80 -10.85 -40.99
N PRO A 95 -7.70 -9.96 -40.52
CA PRO A 95 -7.31 -8.70 -39.88
C PRO A 95 -6.88 -8.94 -38.42
N THR A 96 -6.34 -7.89 -37.80
CA THR A 96 -6.20 -7.82 -36.34
C THR A 96 -7.31 -6.95 -35.76
N TRP A 97 -7.89 -7.37 -34.63
CA TRP A 97 -8.79 -6.55 -33.83
C TRP A 97 -8.12 -6.14 -32.52
N THR A 98 -8.01 -4.85 -32.27
CA THR A 98 -7.48 -4.26 -31.05
C THR A 98 -8.59 -4.08 -30.03
N ALA A 99 -8.45 -4.74 -28.88
CA ALA A 99 -9.43 -4.69 -27.80
C ALA A 99 -9.58 -3.26 -27.23
N PRO A 100 -10.82 -2.78 -26.99
CA PRO A 100 -11.02 -1.48 -26.37
C PRO A 100 -10.63 -1.49 -24.88
N THR A 101 -10.55 -0.30 -24.29
CA THR A 101 -10.47 -0.16 -22.83
C THR A 101 -11.81 -0.53 -22.20
N VAL A 102 -11.79 -1.46 -21.25
CA VAL A 102 -12.94 -1.82 -20.40
C VAL A 102 -12.60 -1.67 -18.93
N THR A 103 -13.61 -1.46 -18.10
CA THR A 103 -13.48 -1.35 -16.62
C THR A 103 -13.85 -2.65 -15.90
N ALA A 104 -14.45 -3.62 -16.61
CA ALA A 104 -14.82 -4.94 -16.11
C ALA A 104 -14.65 -5.98 -17.22
N SER A 105 -14.49 -7.26 -16.85
CA SER A 105 -14.35 -8.35 -17.82
C SER A 105 -15.58 -8.42 -18.73
N THR A 106 -15.38 -8.21 -20.03
CA THR A 106 -16.46 -7.99 -21.01
C THR A 106 -16.25 -8.86 -22.24
N ALA A 107 -17.27 -9.59 -22.68
CA ALA A 107 -17.24 -10.39 -23.89
C ALA A 107 -17.62 -9.56 -25.12
N PHE A 108 -16.79 -9.63 -26.17
CA PHE A 108 -16.98 -8.94 -27.44
C PHE A 108 -17.27 -9.95 -28.55
N THR A 109 -18.39 -9.80 -29.25
CA THR A 109 -18.78 -10.62 -30.39
C THR A 109 -18.48 -9.90 -31.69
N LEU A 110 -17.48 -10.40 -32.41
CA LEU A 110 -17.09 -9.93 -33.74
C LEU A 110 -17.79 -10.78 -34.79
N ARG A 111 -18.22 -10.16 -35.90
CA ARG A 111 -18.84 -10.84 -37.04
C ARG A 111 -18.03 -10.56 -38.30
N VAL A 112 -17.90 -11.58 -39.15
CA VAL A 112 -17.51 -11.41 -40.55
C VAL A 112 -18.68 -11.82 -41.44
N THR A 113 -18.96 -10.99 -42.44
CA THR A 113 -19.80 -11.36 -43.61
C THR A 113 -18.88 -11.57 -44.80
N VAL A 114 -19.05 -12.68 -45.51
CA VAL A 114 -18.35 -12.97 -46.77
C VAL A 114 -19.37 -13.04 -47.90
N SER A 115 -19.09 -12.40 -49.04
CA SER A 115 -19.98 -12.36 -50.20
C SER A 115 -19.21 -12.54 -51.51
N ASP A 116 -19.84 -13.25 -52.45
CA ASP A 116 -19.38 -13.50 -53.82
C ASP A 116 -19.56 -12.30 -54.78
N GLY A 117 -20.39 -11.31 -54.41
CA GLY A 117 -20.80 -10.21 -55.30
C GLY A 117 -21.90 -10.57 -56.31
N ASN A 118 -22.25 -11.85 -56.44
CA ASN A 118 -23.27 -12.41 -57.34
C ASN A 118 -24.56 -12.83 -56.61
N GLY A 119 -24.69 -12.48 -55.32
CA GLY A 119 -25.92 -12.56 -54.53
C GLY A 119 -25.87 -13.58 -53.40
N GLY A 120 -24.84 -14.41 -53.34
CA GLY A 120 -24.56 -15.32 -52.24
C GLY A 120 -23.76 -14.65 -51.13
N SER A 121 -24.05 -15.07 -49.89
CA SER A 121 -23.29 -14.62 -48.72
C SER A 121 -23.40 -15.61 -47.57
N VAL A 122 -22.42 -15.53 -46.67
CA VAL A 122 -22.31 -16.33 -45.46
C VAL A 122 -21.76 -15.46 -44.32
N GLN A 123 -22.18 -15.75 -43.09
CA GLN A 123 -21.74 -15.03 -41.89
C GLN A 123 -21.16 -16.00 -40.86
N GLY A 124 -20.19 -15.53 -40.09
CA GLY A 124 -19.69 -16.23 -38.91
C GLY A 124 -19.30 -15.26 -37.81
N THR A 125 -19.29 -15.73 -36.56
CA THR A 125 -18.99 -14.92 -35.38
C THR A 125 -17.91 -15.55 -34.51
N VAL A 126 -17.15 -14.71 -33.81
CA VAL A 126 -16.15 -15.11 -32.81
C VAL A 126 -16.29 -14.22 -31.58
N THR A 127 -16.17 -14.81 -30.39
CA THR A 127 -16.24 -14.08 -29.12
C THR A 127 -14.86 -13.98 -28.48
N ILE A 128 -14.46 -12.78 -28.07
CA ILE A 128 -13.21 -12.49 -27.33
C ILE A 128 -13.57 -11.84 -26.00
N THR A 129 -13.10 -12.40 -24.89
CA THR A 129 -13.25 -11.81 -23.55
C THR A 129 -12.12 -10.83 -23.30
N VAL A 130 -12.43 -9.57 -23.08
CA VAL A 130 -11.45 -8.52 -22.74
C VAL A 130 -11.50 -8.25 -21.24
N ALA A 131 -10.36 -8.40 -20.59
CA ALA A 131 -10.16 -8.00 -19.20
C ALA A 131 -9.78 -6.50 -19.11
N PRO A 132 -10.16 -5.80 -18.02
CA PRO A 132 -9.59 -4.50 -17.72
C PRO A 132 -8.08 -4.64 -17.48
N VAL A 133 -7.29 -3.65 -17.89
CA VAL A 133 -5.93 -3.51 -17.37
C VAL A 133 -6.08 -2.93 -15.96
N VAL A 134 -5.81 -3.76 -14.95
CA VAL A 134 -5.67 -3.29 -13.57
C VAL A 134 -4.28 -2.67 -13.48
N ALA A 135 -4.19 -1.42 -13.03
CA ALA A 135 -2.90 -0.87 -12.65
C ALA A 135 -2.41 -1.62 -11.40
N GLU A 136 -1.20 -2.19 -11.48
CA GLU A 136 -0.54 -2.75 -10.30
C GLU A 136 -0.23 -1.61 -9.33
N ASN A 137 -0.56 -1.81 -8.05
CA ASN A 137 -0.41 -0.81 -7.01
C ASN A 137 1.07 -0.57 -6.69
N LEU A 138 1.55 0.66 -6.83
CA LEU A 138 2.90 1.03 -6.44
C LEU A 138 3.01 1.23 -4.92
N PRO A 139 4.16 0.88 -4.30
CA PRO A 139 4.37 1.14 -2.88
C PRO A 139 4.56 2.66 -2.62
N PRO A 140 4.25 3.14 -1.40
CA PRO A 140 4.36 4.55 -1.06
C PRO A 140 5.79 5.10 -1.19
N GLU A 141 5.93 6.29 -1.76
CA GLU A 141 7.18 7.02 -1.83
C GLU A 141 7.48 7.70 -0.49
N VAL A 142 8.30 7.05 0.34
CA VAL A 142 8.70 7.55 1.66
C VAL A 142 10.09 8.18 1.60
N ALA A 143 10.25 9.38 2.16
CA ALA A 143 11.52 10.08 2.27
C ALA A 143 12.65 9.18 2.83
N ALA A 144 13.87 9.38 2.34
CA ALA A 144 15.02 8.53 2.69
C ALA A 144 15.41 8.61 4.18
N THR A 145 15.11 9.72 4.85
CA THR A 145 15.52 10.02 6.23
C THR A 145 14.36 10.51 7.08
N ILE A 146 14.25 10.01 8.31
CA ILE A 146 13.41 10.59 9.36
C ILE A 146 14.08 11.88 9.86
N THR A 147 13.32 12.95 10.03
CA THR A 147 13.77 14.13 10.79
C THR A 147 13.67 13.83 12.28
N ALA A 148 14.78 13.97 13.00
CA ALA A 148 14.89 13.67 14.43
C ALA A 148 15.90 14.61 15.13
N PRO A 149 15.88 14.74 16.46
CA PRO A 149 16.92 15.44 17.20
C PRO A 149 18.27 14.75 17.02
N SER A 150 19.35 15.52 16.89
CA SER A 150 20.73 14.98 16.79
C SER A 150 21.20 14.29 18.07
N ALA A 151 20.67 14.70 19.22
CA ALA A 151 20.82 14.04 20.51
C ALA A 151 19.67 14.42 21.45
N LEU A 152 19.44 13.61 22.48
CA LEU A 152 18.57 13.91 23.62
C LEU A 152 19.34 13.73 24.93
N LYS A 153 18.87 14.37 26.01
CA LYS A 153 19.27 14.00 27.39
C LYS A 153 18.23 13.06 27.97
N ALA A 154 18.63 12.15 28.85
CA ALA A 154 17.72 11.24 29.52
C ALA A 154 16.53 11.97 30.18
N GLY A 155 15.29 11.56 29.89
CA GLY A 155 14.08 12.22 30.36
C GLY A 155 13.62 13.41 29.52
N ALA A 156 14.24 13.67 28.36
CA ALA A 156 13.74 14.62 27.36
C ALA A 156 12.82 13.92 26.33
N THR A 157 11.90 14.68 25.73
CA THR A 157 11.07 14.26 24.59
C THR A 157 11.65 14.81 23.29
N GLY A 158 11.78 13.97 22.27
CA GLY A 158 12.13 14.36 20.90
C GLY A 158 10.97 14.21 19.93
N THR A 159 10.84 15.15 18.99
CA THR A 159 9.92 15.05 17.85
C THR A 159 10.59 14.30 16.71
N LEU A 160 9.94 13.25 16.23
CA LEU A 160 10.27 12.57 14.96
C LEU A 160 9.26 12.98 13.90
N SER A 161 9.68 13.15 12.66
CA SER A 161 8.75 13.33 11.53
C SER A 161 9.28 12.76 10.22
N ILE A 162 8.36 12.39 9.34
CA ILE A 162 8.66 11.92 7.98
C ILE A 162 7.59 12.37 7.00
N THR A 163 7.98 12.55 5.74
CA THR A 163 7.08 12.83 4.62
C THR A 163 6.99 11.60 3.72
N ALA A 164 5.78 11.28 3.27
CA ALA A 164 5.54 10.27 2.25
C ALA A 164 4.36 10.69 1.35
N THR A 165 4.38 10.18 0.13
CA THR A 165 3.31 10.32 -0.87
C THR A 165 2.97 8.98 -1.47
N ASP A 166 1.78 8.88 -2.04
CA ASP A 166 1.28 7.68 -2.70
C ASP A 166 1.07 8.00 -4.20
N PRO A 167 1.60 7.20 -5.15
CA PRO A 167 1.46 7.49 -6.58
C PRO A 167 0.01 7.41 -7.09
N GLU A 168 -0.78 6.50 -6.52
CA GLU A 168 -2.21 6.29 -6.79
C GLU A 168 -3.11 7.24 -5.99
N GLY A 169 -2.57 7.85 -4.93
CA GLY A 169 -3.26 8.78 -4.04
C GLY A 169 -3.99 8.09 -2.88
N ASP A 170 -3.63 6.85 -2.56
CA ASP A 170 -4.21 6.08 -1.47
C ASP A 170 -3.86 6.66 -0.07
N PRO A 171 -4.75 6.47 0.92
CA PRO A 171 -4.55 7.02 2.26
C PRO A 171 -3.45 6.27 3.04
N LEU A 172 -2.35 6.97 3.31
CA LEU A 172 -1.21 6.41 4.03
C LEU A 172 -1.42 6.28 5.54
N THR A 173 -1.06 5.12 6.06
CA THR A 173 -0.98 4.80 7.50
C THR A 173 0.47 4.75 7.95
N TYR A 174 0.72 5.13 9.20
CA TYR A 174 2.06 5.26 9.79
C TYR A 174 2.08 4.55 11.14
N THR A 175 3.10 3.72 11.37
CA THR A 175 3.35 3.07 12.67
C THR A 175 4.79 3.32 13.11
N TRP A 176 4.95 3.97 14.26
CA TRP A 176 6.23 4.25 14.90
C TRP A 176 6.56 3.23 15.99
N ALA A 177 7.82 2.79 16.04
CA ALA A 177 8.31 1.82 17.03
C ALA A 177 9.76 2.10 17.44
N GLN A 178 10.18 1.54 18.57
CA GLN A 178 11.60 1.42 18.91
C GLN A 178 12.05 -0.02 18.64
N LYS A 179 13.21 -0.18 17.99
CA LYS A 179 13.78 -1.49 17.62
C LYS A 179 14.94 -1.89 18.50
N ALA A 180 15.73 -0.91 18.95
CA ALA A 180 16.88 -1.13 19.84
C ALA A 180 17.15 0.12 20.70
N PRO A 181 17.79 -0.03 21.88
CA PRO A 181 18.04 -1.28 22.60
C PRO A 181 16.72 -1.87 23.16
N SER A 182 16.82 -2.94 23.96
CA SER A 182 15.68 -3.54 24.66
C SER A 182 15.07 -2.60 25.71
N THR A 183 15.88 -1.75 26.37
CA THR A 183 15.42 -0.68 27.25
C THR A 183 14.55 0.30 26.47
N GLN A 184 13.24 0.32 26.72
CA GLN A 184 12.29 1.14 25.95
C GLN A 184 12.22 2.58 26.47
N GLY A 185 12.20 3.54 25.54
CA GLY A 185 11.54 4.83 25.75
C GLY A 185 10.04 4.74 25.47
N THR A 186 9.33 5.86 25.58
CA THR A 186 7.86 5.88 25.49
C THR A 186 7.39 6.83 24.38
N PHE A 187 6.54 6.36 23.47
CA PHE A 187 5.84 7.25 22.54
C PHE A 187 4.71 8.00 23.26
N VAL A 188 4.67 9.31 23.12
CA VAL A 188 3.73 10.22 23.80
C VAL A 188 2.64 10.64 22.83
N GLY A 189 1.37 10.52 23.25
CA GLY A 189 0.20 10.87 22.43
C GLY A 189 -0.20 9.80 21.40
N GLY A 190 0.74 8.99 20.92
CA GLY A 190 0.47 7.84 20.04
C GLY A 190 1.70 7.40 19.25
N THR A 191 1.53 6.31 18.49
CA THR A 191 2.54 5.74 17.59
C THR A 191 2.15 5.89 16.12
N THR A 192 1.25 6.82 15.78
CA THR A 192 0.68 6.96 14.42
C THR A 192 0.76 8.40 13.91
N GLY A 193 0.62 8.56 12.59
CA GLY A 193 0.73 9.84 11.88
C GLY A 193 2.13 10.16 11.36
N THR A 194 2.24 11.25 10.60
CA THR A 194 3.49 11.73 9.96
C THR A 194 4.55 12.22 10.94
N SER A 195 4.19 12.39 12.22
CA SER A 195 5.12 12.76 13.29
C SER A 195 4.75 12.04 14.58
N ALA A 196 5.76 11.77 15.42
CA ALA A 196 5.59 11.15 16.72
C ALA A 196 6.48 11.83 17.77
N GLN A 197 6.04 11.83 19.02
CA GLN A 197 6.82 12.31 20.16
C GLN A 197 7.40 11.12 20.90
N TRP A 198 8.72 11.05 21.07
CA TRP A 198 9.39 9.96 21.77
C TRP A 198 10.12 10.47 23.02
N PHE A 199 9.69 9.99 24.18
CA PHE A 199 10.23 10.32 25.50
C PHE A 199 11.34 9.34 25.88
N SER A 200 12.55 9.87 26.05
CA SER A 200 13.75 9.08 26.33
C SER A 200 13.76 8.50 27.75
N PRO A 201 14.21 7.24 27.93
CA PRO A 201 14.20 6.58 29.22
C PRO A 201 15.42 6.97 30.08
N GLN A 202 15.48 6.36 31.28
CA GLN A 202 16.65 6.46 32.15
C GLN A 202 17.85 5.73 31.53
N VAL A 203 19.01 6.39 31.49
CA VAL A 203 20.27 5.79 31.03
C VAL A 203 21.43 6.09 31.98
N GLY A 204 22.33 5.11 32.18
CA GLY A 204 23.56 5.26 32.98
C GLY A 204 24.81 5.55 32.17
N THR A 205 24.74 5.37 30.85
CA THR A 205 25.80 5.68 29.89
C THR A 205 25.15 6.24 28.63
N GLU A 206 25.90 6.97 27.80
CA GLU A 206 25.38 7.37 26.50
C GLU A 206 24.94 6.13 25.71
N THR A 207 23.70 6.16 25.24
CA THR A 207 23.03 5.00 24.63
C THR A 207 22.30 5.45 23.38
N SER A 208 22.54 4.77 22.25
CA SER A 208 21.90 5.05 20.98
C SER A 208 20.62 4.23 20.80
N PHE A 209 19.52 4.90 20.48
CA PHE A 209 18.19 4.30 20.31
C PHE A 209 17.82 4.27 18.83
N THR A 210 17.55 3.08 18.30
CA THR A 210 17.06 2.91 16.92
C THR A 210 15.53 2.95 16.93
N LEU A 211 14.99 4.00 16.32
CA LEU A 211 13.57 4.25 16.14
C LEU A 211 13.20 3.98 14.69
N GLU A 212 11.99 3.49 14.46
CA GLU A 212 11.50 3.02 13.17
C GLU A 212 10.14 3.64 12.87
N VAL A 213 9.88 3.95 11.60
CA VAL A 213 8.54 4.19 11.06
C VAL A 213 8.27 3.25 9.89
N SER A 214 7.10 2.63 9.92
CA SER A 214 6.53 1.83 8.84
C SER A 214 5.38 2.61 8.22
N VAL A 215 5.45 2.87 6.91
CA VAL A 215 4.40 3.56 6.14
C VAL A 215 3.72 2.58 5.20
N SER A 216 2.39 2.55 5.16
CA SER A 216 1.61 1.61 4.34
C SER A 216 0.37 2.25 3.73
N ASP A 217 0.13 1.94 2.46
CA ASP A 217 -1.09 2.16 1.67
C ASP A 217 -2.19 1.11 1.96
N GLY A 218 -1.87 0.04 2.69
CA GLY A 218 -2.75 -1.10 2.95
C GLY A 218 -2.85 -2.12 1.80
N LYS A 219 -2.04 -1.98 0.74
CA LYS A 219 -2.10 -2.80 -0.48
C LYS A 219 -0.74 -3.40 -0.84
N ALA A 220 0.32 -2.59 -0.86
CA ALA A 220 1.69 -3.04 -1.06
C ALA A 220 2.37 -3.43 0.28
N ALA A 221 3.60 -3.97 0.17
CA ALA A 221 4.45 -4.14 1.34
C ALA A 221 4.84 -2.77 1.91
N PRO A 222 4.78 -2.57 3.25
CA PRO A 222 5.05 -1.28 3.85
C PRO A 222 6.50 -0.86 3.67
N VAL A 223 6.71 0.44 3.46
CA VAL A 223 8.04 1.04 3.33
C VAL A 223 8.51 1.49 4.71
N VAL A 224 9.64 0.93 5.12
CA VAL A 224 10.22 1.14 6.46
C VAL A 224 11.41 2.09 6.40
N ARG A 225 11.54 2.93 7.41
CA ARG A 225 12.71 3.81 7.67
C ARG A 225 13.12 3.72 9.12
N THR A 226 14.42 3.85 9.39
CA THR A 226 14.98 3.88 10.73
C THR A 226 15.84 5.12 10.94
N VAL A 227 15.98 5.54 12.20
CA VAL A 227 16.87 6.61 12.65
C VAL A 227 17.46 6.25 13.99
N THR A 228 18.69 6.69 14.24
CA THR A 228 19.37 6.48 15.52
C THR A 228 19.46 7.79 16.27
N VAL A 229 18.92 7.85 17.48
CA VAL A 229 18.96 9.02 18.37
C VAL A 229 19.84 8.68 19.58
N PRO A 230 21.00 9.35 19.78
CA PRO A 230 21.80 9.18 20.98
C PRO A 230 21.13 9.89 22.18
N VAL A 231 21.04 9.19 23.30
CA VAL A 231 20.58 9.72 24.58
C VAL A 231 21.77 9.79 25.54
N THR A 232 22.15 11.00 25.95
CA THR A 232 23.27 11.25 26.85
C THR A 232 22.84 11.23 28.31
N VAL A 233 23.76 10.84 29.19
CA VAL A 233 23.62 11.04 30.65
C VAL A 233 23.60 12.55 30.94
N PRO A 234 22.67 13.07 31.75
CA PRO A 234 22.66 14.47 32.15
C PRO A 234 23.89 14.85 33.00
N ALA A 235 24.36 16.09 32.85
CA ALA A 235 25.45 16.64 33.64
C ALA A 235 24.96 17.14 35.01
N TYR A 236 25.87 17.48 35.93
CA TYR A 236 25.44 18.03 37.21
C TYR A 236 24.74 19.38 37.06
N SER A 237 25.15 20.18 36.07
CA SER A 237 24.48 21.43 35.70
C SER A 237 23.00 21.24 35.36
N ASP A 238 22.61 20.16 34.67
CA ASP A 238 21.21 19.84 34.36
C ASP A 238 20.40 19.54 35.64
N VAL A 239 20.96 18.72 36.53
CA VAL A 239 20.36 18.39 37.83
C VAL A 239 20.24 19.63 38.70
N GLN A 240 21.26 20.49 38.70
CA GLN A 240 21.28 21.75 39.42
C GLN A 240 20.19 22.71 38.94
N SER A 241 19.90 22.73 37.63
CA SER A 241 18.80 23.52 37.06
C SER A 241 17.42 23.10 37.58
N VAL A 242 17.19 21.81 37.86
CA VAL A 242 15.92 21.32 38.45
C VAL A 242 15.68 21.96 39.83
N TRP A 243 16.71 22.11 40.66
CA TRP A 243 16.58 22.72 42.00
C TRP A 243 16.30 24.22 41.99
N SER A 244 16.86 24.93 41.00
CA SER A 244 16.66 26.38 40.84
C SER A 244 15.38 26.73 40.08
N THR A 245 14.84 25.82 39.27
CA THR A 245 13.60 26.05 38.51
C THR A 245 12.45 26.39 39.44
N ASN A 246 11.81 27.54 39.22
CA ASN A 246 10.65 28.05 39.96
C ASN A 246 10.78 28.05 41.50
N GLY A 247 12.02 28.05 42.02
CA GLY A 247 12.30 28.05 43.45
C GLY A 247 11.85 26.78 44.22
N LEU A 248 11.56 25.68 43.51
CA LEU A 248 10.96 24.44 44.06
C LEU A 248 11.67 23.90 45.30
N CYS A 249 13.00 24.03 45.35
CA CYS A 249 13.81 23.58 46.49
C CYS A 249 14.50 24.72 47.25
N THR A 250 14.63 25.92 46.65
CA THR A 250 15.35 27.05 47.27
C THR A 250 14.64 27.58 48.51
N GLY A 251 13.30 27.61 48.52
CA GLY A 251 12.52 28.02 49.69
C GLY A 251 12.72 27.13 50.93
N CYS A 252 13.05 25.85 50.75
CA CYS A 252 13.32 24.92 51.84
C CYS A 252 14.81 24.80 52.18
N HIS A 253 15.72 24.91 51.19
CA HIS A 253 17.14 24.59 51.39
C HIS A 253 18.11 25.77 51.34
N GLY A 254 17.71 26.95 50.83
CA GLY A 254 18.60 28.10 50.64
C GLY A 254 19.31 28.58 51.92
N THR A 255 18.53 29.00 52.94
CA THR A 255 19.07 29.43 54.25
C THR A 255 18.47 28.62 55.40
N ALA A 256 17.18 28.32 55.37
CA ALA A 256 16.47 27.61 56.45
C ALA A 256 16.81 26.11 56.55
N GLY A 257 17.20 25.47 55.44
CA GLY A 257 17.46 24.02 55.39
C GLY A 257 18.93 23.61 55.49
N GLY A 258 19.84 24.57 55.67
CA GLY A 258 21.28 24.30 55.90
C GLY A 258 22.03 23.60 54.76
N LEU A 259 21.53 23.67 53.51
CA LEU A 259 22.15 23.02 52.36
C LEU A 259 22.20 23.98 51.17
N SER A 260 23.35 24.61 50.97
CA SER A 260 23.57 25.54 49.85
C SER A 260 23.27 24.86 48.52
N LEU A 261 22.38 25.46 47.73
CA LEU A 261 22.06 25.03 46.37
C LEU A 261 22.95 25.72 45.32
N ALA A 262 23.98 26.46 45.73
CA ALA A 262 24.96 27.05 44.81
C ALA A 262 25.89 25.97 44.23
N GLN A 263 26.21 26.08 42.94
CA GLN A 263 27.05 25.11 42.22
C GLN A 263 28.36 24.82 42.97
N GLY A 264 28.78 23.54 42.97
CA GLY A 264 29.94 23.05 43.72
C GLY A 264 29.65 22.81 45.21
N SER A 265 29.04 23.78 45.91
CA SER A 265 28.61 23.60 47.31
C SER A 265 27.50 22.55 47.43
N SER A 266 26.54 22.61 46.50
CA SER A 266 25.44 21.67 46.36
C SER A 266 25.91 20.25 46.07
N TYR A 267 26.88 20.09 45.16
CA TYR A 267 27.46 18.79 44.82
C TYR A 267 28.10 18.13 46.06
N ALA A 268 29.00 18.86 46.73
CA ALA A 268 29.72 18.38 47.91
C ALA A 268 28.79 18.09 49.10
N ALA A 269 27.61 18.71 49.15
CA ALA A 269 26.59 18.45 50.16
C ALA A 269 25.66 17.26 49.83
N LEU A 270 25.69 16.73 48.60
CA LEU A 270 24.81 15.67 48.11
C LEU A 270 25.54 14.34 47.88
N VAL A 271 26.63 14.33 47.12
CA VAL A 271 27.24 13.08 46.65
C VAL A 271 28.12 12.44 47.71
N ASN A 272 27.90 11.14 47.99
CA ASN A 272 28.57 10.35 49.03
C ASN A 272 28.43 10.84 50.48
N VAL A 273 27.65 11.90 50.73
CA VAL A 273 27.33 12.40 52.07
C VAL A 273 26.28 11.51 52.74
N ASN A 274 26.50 11.13 54.01
CA ASN A 274 25.50 10.37 54.78
C ASN A 274 24.21 11.19 54.93
N ASN A 275 23.06 10.58 54.68
CA ASN A 275 21.79 11.21 54.95
C ASN A 275 21.52 11.24 56.47
N ASN A 276 21.04 12.39 56.97
CA ASN A 276 20.81 12.63 58.40
C ASN A 276 19.34 12.55 58.81
N ASN A 277 18.43 12.22 57.89
CA ASN A 277 17.04 11.93 58.25
C ASN A 277 16.93 10.52 58.84
N ALA A 278 16.42 10.40 60.07
CA ALA A 278 16.25 9.14 60.80
C ALA A 278 15.53 8.04 60.00
N ALA A 279 14.57 8.40 59.13
CA ALA A 279 13.85 7.44 58.28
C ALA A 279 14.71 6.73 57.22
N CYS A 280 15.94 7.20 56.96
CA CYS A 280 16.80 6.73 55.87
C CYS A 280 18.28 7.07 56.15
N ASN A 281 18.69 7.05 57.41
CA ASN A 281 20.03 7.48 57.86
C ASN A 281 21.16 6.50 57.48
N THR A 282 20.82 5.30 57.05
CA THR A 282 21.72 4.29 56.49
C THR A 282 22.14 4.58 55.05
N LEU A 283 21.42 5.48 54.35
CA LEU A 283 21.66 5.81 52.94
C LEU A 283 22.60 7.00 52.79
N LYS A 284 23.22 7.12 51.61
CA LYS A 284 23.80 8.39 51.15
C LYS A 284 22.68 9.30 50.64
N ARG A 285 22.90 10.62 50.70
CA ARG A 285 22.01 11.63 50.07
C ARG A 285 21.91 11.36 48.57
N VAL A 286 23.05 11.23 47.90
CA VAL A 286 23.22 10.60 46.59
C VAL A 286 24.33 9.55 46.69
N LEU A 287 24.02 8.33 46.26
CA LEU A 287 24.97 7.22 46.10
C LEU A 287 25.26 7.07 44.59
N PRO A 288 26.48 7.35 44.11
CA PRO A 288 26.87 7.12 42.72
C PRO A 288 26.50 5.73 42.21
N SER A 289 26.01 5.67 40.98
CA SER A 289 25.59 4.46 40.27
C SER A 289 24.39 3.71 40.86
N ASP A 290 23.78 4.21 41.94
CA ASP A 290 22.64 3.56 42.60
C ASP A 290 21.55 4.60 42.95
N PRO A 291 20.63 4.90 42.00
CA PRO A 291 19.51 5.80 42.26
C PRO A 291 18.54 5.24 43.29
N ASP A 292 18.34 3.93 43.35
CA ASP A 292 17.33 3.31 44.23
C ASP A 292 17.77 3.28 45.70
N ASN A 293 19.07 3.28 46.00
CA ASN A 293 19.62 3.49 47.35
C ASN A 293 20.07 4.94 47.62
N SER A 294 19.75 5.88 46.74
CA SER A 294 19.94 7.32 46.98
C SER A 294 18.76 7.92 47.76
N ALA A 295 19.01 8.48 48.94
CA ALA A 295 17.99 9.09 49.78
C ALA A 295 17.26 10.28 49.11
N LEU A 296 17.93 10.97 48.17
CA LEU A 296 17.31 12.00 47.34
C LEU A 296 16.16 11.42 46.52
N VAL A 297 16.42 10.41 45.69
CA VAL A 297 15.44 9.80 44.78
C VAL A 297 14.21 9.30 45.54
N ARG A 298 14.43 8.56 46.65
CA ARG A 298 13.35 8.09 47.52
C ARG A 298 12.45 9.21 48.07
N LYS A 299 12.99 10.42 48.29
CA LYS A 299 12.21 11.60 48.67
C LYS A 299 11.50 12.27 47.51
N LEU A 300 11.99 12.19 46.27
CA LEU A 300 11.30 12.74 45.10
C LEU A 300 10.11 11.86 44.70
N GLU A 301 10.27 10.55 44.85
CA GLU A 301 9.28 9.53 44.49
C GLU A 301 8.21 9.32 45.58
N GLY A 302 8.54 9.47 46.86
CA GLY A 302 7.57 9.20 47.92
C GLY A 302 8.02 9.54 49.34
N THR A 303 7.43 8.86 50.31
CA THR A 303 7.57 9.12 51.74
C THR A 303 8.49 8.14 52.48
N THR A 304 9.10 7.19 51.77
CA THR A 304 9.95 6.12 52.32
C THR A 304 11.24 6.63 52.96
N CYS A 305 11.61 7.89 52.72
CA CYS A 305 12.74 8.59 53.32
C CYS A 305 12.28 9.85 54.07
N GLY A 306 11.18 9.72 54.81
CA GLY A 306 10.43 10.83 55.42
C GLY A 306 9.63 11.62 54.39
N ASN A 307 9.05 12.77 54.78
CA ASN A 307 8.15 13.53 53.89
C ASN A 307 8.77 13.80 52.50
N ARG A 308 7.96 13.53 51.47
CA ARG A 308 8.26 13.76 50.05
C ARG A 308 8.76 15.18 49.79
N MET A 309 9.60 15.35 48.76
CA MET A 309 10.11 16.62 48.27
C MET A 309 9.74 16.79 46.78
N PRO A 310 9.20 17.96 46.36
CA PRO A 310 8.88 19.13 47.18
C PRO A 310 7.75 18.86 48.19
N ARG A 311 7.57 19.75 49.16
CA ARG A 311 6.50 19.64 50.18
C ARG A 311 5.30 20.51 49.82
N GLY A 312 4.16 20.25 50.48
CA GLY A 312 2.95 21.07 50.35
C GLY A 312 2.32 20.96 48.97
N ALA A 313 1.87 22.10 48.41
CA ALA A 313 1.19 22.16 47.12
C ALA A 313 2.00 21.57 45.95
N ASN A 314 3.34 21.53 46.06
CA ASN A 314 4.25 21.05 45.02
C ASN A 314 4.59 19.55 45.14
N ALA A 315 3.92 18.79 46.02
CA ALA A 315 4.27 17.39 46.30
C ALA A 315 4.12 16.42 45.10
N ALA A 316 3.29 16.77 44.11
CA ALA A 316 3.12 16.01 42.87
C ALA A 316 4.01 16.51 41.71
N HIS A 317 4.96 17.43 41.97
CA HIS A 317 5.76 18.07 40.92
C HIS A 317 6.46 17.07 40.00
N PHE A 318 7.12 16.05 40.56
CA PHE A 318 7.84 15.04 39.79
C PHE A 318 6.93 14.00 39.12
N ASP A 319 5.69 13.82 39.59
CA ASP A 319 4.69 12.99 38.90
C ASP A 319 4.20 13.69 37.63
N ASN A 320 4.01 15.01 37.71
CA ASN A 320 3.61 15.86 36.59
C ASN A 320 4.79 16.20 35.64
N ASN A 321 6.04 16.03 36.10
CA ASN A 321 7.26 16.30 35.34
C ASN A 321 8.23 15.09 35.39
N PRO A 322 7.81 13.90 34.91
CA PRO A 322 8.56 12.66 35.08
C PRO A 322 9.95 12.71 34.41
N GLY A 323 10.10 13.51 33.34
CA GLY A 323 11.39 13.77 32.70
C GLY A 323 12.46 14.32 33.65
N GLN A 324 12.08 15.17 34.61
CA GLN A 324 13.04 15.71 35.59
C GLN A 324 13.49 14.66 36.61
N LEU A 325 12.62 13.71 36.96
CA LEU A 325 12.99 12.58 37.81
C LEU A 325 13.92 11.61 37.06
N ILE A 326 13.60 11.28 35.81
CA ILE A 326 14.45 10.44 34.95
C ILE A 326 15.82 11.08 34.75
N LEU A 327 15.88 12.40 34.54
CA LEU A 327 17.11 13.17 34.41
C LEU A 327 17.99 13.00 35.68
N ILE A 328 17.41 13.21 36.87
CA ILE A 328 18.13 13.04 38.15
C ILE A 328 18.59 11.59 38.34
N ARG A 329 17.71 10.60 38.12
CA ARG A 329 18.06 9.18 38.28
C ARG A 329 19.15 8.74 37.29
N SER A 330 19.15 9.28 36.07
CA SER A 330 20.16 9.00 35.03
C SER A 330 21.53 9.58 35.39
N TRP A 331 21.59 10.83 35.86
CA TRP A 331 22.83 11.42 36.38
C TRP A 331 23.41 10.59 37.53
N ILE A 332 22.56 10.14 38.47
CA ILE A 332 23.01 9.27 39.58
C ILE A 332 23.52 7.92 39.04
N LEU A 333 22.76 7.26 38.16
CA LEU A 333 23.14 5.98 37.57
C LEU A 333 24.46 6.05 36.78
N GLY A 334 24.71 7.17 36.09
CA GLY A 334 25.98 7.49 35.44
C GLY A 334 27.11 7.92 36.36
N GLY A 335 27.04 7.59 37.66
CA GLY A 335 28.11 7.82 38.63
C GLY A 335 28.04 9.17 39.34
N ALA A 336 26.97 9.94 39.18
CA ALA A 336 26.76 11.24 39.83
C ALA A 336 27.97 12.20 39.67
N LEU A 337 28.50 12.34 38.44
CA LEU A 337 29.70 13.14 38.16
C LEU A 337 29.50 14.63 38.42
N ASN A 338 30.57 15.36 38.75
CA ASN A 338 30.58 16.83 38.87
C ASN A 338 31.09 17.47 37.57
N ASN A 339 30.24 17.49 36.55
CA ASN A 339 30.52 17.96 35.19
C ASN A 339 29.54 19.03 34.71
#